data_AF-A0A7W8WJ85-F1
#
_entry.id   AF-A0A7W8WJ85-F1
#
_cell.length_a   1.000
_cell.length_b   1.000
_cell.length_c   1.000
_cell.angle_alpha   90.00
_cell.angle_beta   90.00
_cell.angle_gamma   90.00
#
_symmetry.space_group_name_H-M   'P 1'
#
loop_
_entity.id
_entity.type
_entity.pdbx_description
1 polymer ?
#
loop_
_entity_poly.entity_id
_entity_poly.type
_entity_poly.pdbx_seq_one_letter_code
_entity_poly.pdbx_strand_id
1 'polypeptide(L)'
;MAELAERLITRGIPFLIEKPCGLNLQEVRRVRQLSEKHGVYVSVPFIMRVSDLAARLLPANGFTPEGFQHLAFRFIVGPIARYERGGCSWMLDKRHAGGGSTLNVGVHFIDLISSLTNSPITHVSAQMRTYRPDVTVEEQAVFTCRNAAGQIGVIETGYLYPSTAEDQRDFAFSISHTSSYVRGYADQLYIKARGQQQGRATKVEYNTDEFYSVFLRRSWADLASGCPPVAGLREAEHAIAVVEAGYRSVANDGAPEPVDNAFQDRCRLTALRLATSCCASQISTQTLTPPPRGRSSPLAEDRTTRARPRLSTFADPEPLDGCDCSGWQDGCSLRRAGDGWRPIAPLAQSMRWRVSRPLRRHCQSRFCGARPSKLAKRSLHSLWRAK
;
A
#
# COMPACT_ATOMS: atom_id res chain seq x y z
N MET A 1 -12.50 -9.76 5.82
CA MET A 1 -12.13 -8.32 5.75
C MET A 1 -13.30 -7.47 5.25
N ALA A 2 -13.87 -7.77 4.08
CA ALA A 2 -14.99 -7.02 3.49
C ALA A 2 -16.19 -6.82 4.42
N GLU A 3 -16.65 -7.86 5.12
CA GLU A 3 -17.79 -7.76 6.04
C GLU A 3 -17.57 -6.72 7.17
N LEU A 4 -16.35 -6.66 7.73
CA LEU A 4 -16.02 -5.67 8.75
C LEU A 4 -16.02 -4.25 8.17
N ALA A 5 -15.47 -4.09 6.95
CA ALA A 5 -15.48 -2.81 6.25
C ALA A 5 -16.93 -2.33 6.00
N GLU A 6 -17.83 -3.21 5.55
CA GLU A 6 -19.24 -2.89 5.32
C GLU A 6 -19.96 -2.42 6.59
N ARG A 7 -19.65 -3.04 7.74
CA ARG A 7 -20.18 -2.61 9.05
C ARG A 7 -19.68 -1.23 9.47
N LEU A 8 -18.42 -0.89 9.19
CA LEU A 8 -17.87 0.44 9.47
C LEU A 8 -18.49 1.50 8.54
N ILE A 9 -18.62 1.18 7.25
CA ILE A 9 -19.23 2.06 6.25
C ILE A 9 -20.69 2.37 6.61
N THR A 10 -21.47 1.35 6.97
CA THR A 10 -22.89 1.52 7.34
C THR A 10 -23.07 2.42 8.56
N ARG A 11 -22.04 2.51 9.42
CA ARG A 11 -22.01 3.38 10.60
C ARG A 11 -21.42 4.77 10.32
N GLY A 12 -20.98 5.05 9.10
CA GLY A 12 -20.36 6.32 8.75
C GLY A 12 -18.97 6.52 9.34
N ILE A 13 -18.27 5.44 9.73
CA ILE A 13 -16.95 5.53 10.37
C ILE A 13 -15.86 5.50 9.29
N PRO A 14 -15.01 6.54 9.17
CA PRO A 14 -13.82 6.51 8.31
C PRO A 14 -12.79 5.48 8.79
N PHE A 15 -12.09 4.82 7.86
CA PHE A 15 -11.03 3.87 8.23
C PHE A 15 -9.95 3.72 7.17
N LEU A 16 -8.83 3.13 7.60
CA LEU A 16 -7.80 2.57 6.72
C LEU A 16 -8.04 1.07 6.60
N ILE A 17 -7.86 0.51 5.41
CA ILE A 17 -8.02 -0.91 5.15
C ILE A 17 -6.81 -1.43 4.38
N GLU A 18 -6.20 -2.50 4.89
CA GLU A 18 -5.08 -3.15 4.21
C GLU A 18 -5.46 -3.64 2.81
N LYS A 19 -4.51 -3.54 1.87
CA LYS A 19 -4.65 -4.13 0.54
C LYS A 19 -4.69 -5.66 0.67
N PRO A 20 -5.40 -6.38 -0.22
CA PRO A 20 -6.18 -5.90 -1.37
C PRO A 20 -7.65 -5.57 -1.06
N CYS A 21 -8.03 -5.36 0.21
CA CYS A 21 -9.37 -4.97 0.66
C CYS A 21 -10.49 -6.03 0.54
N GLY A 22 -10.22 -7.19 -0.07
CA GLY A 22 -11.16 -8.30 -0.23
C GLY A 22 -10.48 -9.51 -0.87
N LEU A 23 -11.17 -10.66 -0.93
CA LEU A 23 -10.59 -11.89 -1.49
C LEU A 23 -10.60 -11.93 -3.03
N ASN A 24 -11.48 -11.14 -3.65
CA ASN A 24 -11.72 -11.10 -5.09
C ASN A 24 -12.28 -9.73 -5.50
N LEU A 25 -12.31 -9.49 -6.80
CA LEU A 25 -12.81 -8.25 -7.40
C LEU A 25 -14.24 -7.92 -6.97
N GLN A 26 -15.12 -8.93 -6.88
CA GLN A 26 -16.52 -8.72 -6.52
C GLN A 26 -16.67 -8.16 -5.11
N GLU A 27 -15.92 -8.69 -4.13
CA GLU A 27 -15.92 -8.19 -2.76
C GLU A 27 -15.42 -6.75 -2.68
N VAL A 28 -14.28 -6.45 -3.32
CA VAL A 28 -13.69 -5.10 -3.31
C VAL A 28 -14.63 -4.10 -3.97
N ARG A 29 -15.23 -4.47 -5.11
CA ARG A 29 -16.24 -3.66 -5.81
C ARG A 29 -17.45 -3.38 -4.92
N ARG A 30 -17.94 -4.37 -4.18
CA ARG A 30 -19.07 -4.20 -3.25
C ARG A 30 -18.71 -3.21 -2.13
N VAL A 31 -17.54 -3.36 -1.50
CA VAL A 31 -17.07 -2.45 -0.45
C VAL A 31 -16.90 -1.03 -0.99
N ARG A 32 -16.31 -0.86 -2.18
CA ARG A 32 -16.18 0.44 -2.85
C ARG A 32 -17.54 1.10 -3.07
N GLN A 33 -18.47 0.40 -3.73
CA GLN A 33 -19.79 0.94 -4.04
C GLN A 33 -20.55 1.36 -2.78
N LEU A 34 -20.44 0.57 -1.71
CA LEU A 34 -21.04 0.91 -0.42
C LEU A 34 -20.39 2.15 0.19
N SER A 35 -19.07 2.26 0.16
CA SER A 35 -18.33 3.42 0.68
C SER A 35 -18.74 4.70 -0.02
N GLU A 36 -18.84 4.67 -1.34
CA GLU A 36 -19.27 5.83 -2.14
C GLU A 36 -20.72 6.21 -1.89
N LYS A 37 -21.62 5.22 -1.77
CA LYS A 37 -23.02 5.45 -1.44
C LYS A 37 -23.19 6.17 -0.09
N HIS A 38 -22.36 5.82 0.89
CA HIS A 38 -22.42 6.40 2.24
C HIS A 38 -21.51 7.63 2.42
N GLY A 39 -20.71 7.99 1.42
CA GLY A 39 -19.75 9.10 1.52
C GLY A 39 -18.66 8.88 2.56
N VAL A 40 -18.30 7.62 2.86
CA VAL A 40 -17.29 7.29 3.89
C VAL A 40 -15.89 7.34 3.30
N TYR A 41 -14.98 8.00 4.01
CA TYR A 41 -13.55 8.02 3.67
C TYR A 41 -12.91 6.67 3.97
N VAL A 42 -12.32 6.05 2.95
CA VAL A 42 -11.58 4.78 3.06
C VAL A 42 -10.25 4.89 2.34
N SER A 43 -9.17 4.81 3.10
CA SER A 43 -7.79 4.89 2.58
C SER A 43 -7.15 3.51 2.48
N VAL A 44 -6.43 3.26 1.40
CA VAL A 44 -5.76 1.99 1.11
C VAL A 44 -4.25 2.23 1.04
N PRO A 45 -3.41 1.43 1.72
CA PRO A 45 -1.96 1.66 1.83
C PRO A 45 -1.20 1.30 0.56
N PHE A 46 -1.46 1.99 -0.54
CA PHE A 46 -0.57 2.01 -1.70
C PHE A 46 0.64 2.90 -1.43
N ILE A 47 1.46 2.45 -0.47
CA ILE A 47 2.59 3.18 0.11
C ILE A 47 3.62 3.68 -0.90
N MET A 48 3.72 3.05 -2.08
CA MET A 48 4.62 3.52 -3.13
C MET A 48 4.27 4.94 -3.60
N ARG A 49 3.02 5.39 -3.49
CA ARG A 49 2.63 6.78 -3.83
C ARG A 49 3.20 7.83 -2.88
N VAL A 50 3.53 7.45 -1.64
CA VAL A 50 4.14 8.35 -0.64
C VAL A 50 5.63 8.12 -0.46
N SER A 51 6.23 7.27 -1.30
CA SER A 51 7.66 6.98 -1.27
C SER A 51 8.50 8.13 -1.82
N ASP A 52 9.77 8.18 -1.41
CA ASP A 52 10.76 9.08 -1.99
C ASP A 52 10.91 8.89 -3.51
N LEU A 53 10.75 7.65 -3.99
CA LEU A 53 10.74 7.35 -5.42
C LEU A 53 9.61 8.10 -6.13
N ALA A 54 8.38 7.98 -5.65
CA ALA A 54 7.24 8.68 -6.25
C ALA A 54 7.43 10.19 -6.20
N ALA A 55 7.95 10.74 -5.11
CA ALA A 55 8.26 12.17 -5.01
C ALA A 55 9.25 12.65 -6.09
N ARG A 56 10.23 11.82 -6.47
CA ARG A 56 11.21 12.13 -7.53
C ARG A 56 10.65 12.00 -8.94
N LEU A 57 9.57 11.24 -9.12
CA LEU A 57 8.92 11.00 -10.41
C LEU A 57 7.70 11.91 -10.64
N LEU A 58 7.58 13.01 -9.89
CA LEU A 58 6.51 13.98 -10.06
C LEU A 58 6.71 14.89 -11.29
N PRO A 59 5.63 15.47 -11.84
CA PRO A 59 5.70 16.46 -12.92
C PRO A 59 6.59 17.66 -12.61
N ALA A 60 6.63 18.10 -11.34
CA ALA A 60 7.52 19.17 -10.89
C ALA A 60 9.02 18.89 -11.12
N ASN A 61 9.39 17.61 -11.28
CA ASN A 61 10.76 17.17 -11.59
C ASN A 61 10.95 16.81 -13.07
N GLY A 62 10.00 17.17 -13.96
CA GLY A 62 10.09 16.92 -15.39
C GLY A 62 9.61 15.52 -15.84
N PHE A 63 8.84 14.84 -15.00
CA PHE A 63 8.20 13.54 -15.28
C PHE A 63 6.69 13.71 -15.48
N THR A 64 6.28 14.09 -16.68
CA THR A 64 4.85 14.25 -17.00
C THR A 64 4.20 12.89 -17.29
N PRO A 65 2.90 12.70 -16.99
CA PRO A 65 2.22 11.42 -17.21
C PRO A 65 2.35 10.85 -18.63
N GLU A 66 2.30 11.72 -19.64
CA GLU A 66 2.37 11.36 -21.06
C GLU A 66 3.81 11.04 -21.52
N GLY A 67 4.81 11.47 -20.75
CA GLY A 67 6.22 11.26 -21.08
C GLY A 67 6.72 9.87 -20.69
N PHE A 68 6.03 9.15 -19.81
CA PHE A 68 6.37 7.75 -19.50
C PHE A 68 6.16 6.88 -20.73
N GLN A 69 7.17 6.10 -21.10
CA GLN A 69 7.13 5.19 -22.26
C GLN A 69 7.16 3.72 -21.85
N HIS A 70 7.93 3.39 -20.81
CA HIS A 70 8.05 2.03 -20.28
C HIS A 70 8.38 2.07 -18.78
N LEU A 71 7.71 1.22 -17.99
CA LEU A 71 7.96 1.10 -16.55
C LEU A 71 8.11 -0.38 -16.17
N ALA A 72 9.29 -0.78 -15.69
CA ALA A 72 9.55 -2.14 -15.25
C ALA A 72 9.89 -2.16 -13.77
N PHE A 73 9.16 -2.95 -12.99
CA PHE A 73 9.37 -3.16 -11.56
C PHE A 73 9.58 -4.64 -11.27
N ARG A 74 10.58 -4.95 -10.45
CA ARG A 74 10.87 -6.29 -9.95
C ARG A 74 10.88 -6.24 -8.43
N PHE A 75 10.10 -7.10 -7.80
CA PHE A 75 10.04 -7.19 -6.35
C PHE A 75 9.94 -8.64 -5.90
N ILE A 76 11.10 -9.23 -5.64
CA ILE A 76 11.21 -10.60 -5.15
C ILE A 76 11.48 -10.53 -3.65
N VAL A 77 10.54 -11.04 -2.88
CA VAL A 77 10.61 -11.03 -1.42
C VAL A 77 11.00 -12.42 -0.89
N GLY A 78 11.26 -12.50 0.41
CA GLY A 78 11.67 -13.73 1.09
C GLY A 78 10.85 -14.98 0.74
N PRO A 79 11.40 -16.18 0.99
CA PRO A 79 10.84 -17.42 0.49
C PRO A 79 9.46 -17.66 1.11
N ILE A 80 8.54 -18.30 0.37
CA ILE A 80 7.14 -18.46 0.80
C ILE A 80 7.01 -19.11 2.20
N ALA A 81 7.96 -19.96 2.59
CA ALA A 81 8.05 -20.57 3.93
C ALA A 81 8.11 -19.55 5.09
N ARG A 82 8.42 -18.28 4.82
CA ARG A 82 8.38 -17.21 5.83
C ARG A 82 6.99 -17.02 6.42
N TYR A 83 5.92 -17.28 5.65
CA TYR A 83 4.56 -17.15 6.15
C TYR A 83 4.26 -18.22 7.19
N GLU A 84 4.76 -19.44 7.02
CA GLU A 84 4.63 -20.51 8.02
C GLU A 84 5.38 -20.13 9.30
N ARG A 85 6.64 -19.69 9.17
CA ARG A 85 7.44 -19.22 10.31
C ARG A 85 6.80 -18.04 11.06
N GLY A 86 6.10 -17.17 10.33
CA GLY A 86 5.38 -16.03 10.90
C GLY A 86 3.97 -16.33 11.41
N GLY A 87 3.52 -17.58 11.41
CA GLY A 87 2.14 -17.94 11.84
C GLY A 87 1.04 -17.50 10.86
N CYS A 88 1.40 -17.16 9.63
CA CYS A 88 0.52 -16.66 8.57
C CYS A 88 0.29 -17.70 7.47
N SER A 89 0.13 -18.98 7.81
CA SER A 89 -0.04 -20.08 6.84
C SER A 89 -1.26 -19.91 5.92
N TRP A 90 -2.25 -19.10 6.32
CA TRP A 90 -3.38 -18.71 5.47
C TRP A 90 -2.94 -18.02 4.15
N MET A 91 -1.75 -17.41 4.11
CA MET A 91 -1.15 -16.82 2.90
C MET A 91 -0.77 -17.84 1.83
N LEU A 92 -0.76 -19.14 2.16
CA LEU A 92 -0.42 -20.23 1.24
C LEU A 92 -1.65 -20.81 0.51
N ASP A 93 -2.85 -20.48 1.00
CA ASP A 93 -4.12 -20.98 0.48
C ASP A 93 -4.87 -19.86 -0.23
N LYS A 94 -5.05 -19.99 -1.54
CA LYS A 94 -5.74 -19.00 -2.37
C LYS A 94 -7.16 -18.72 -1.89
N ARG A 95 -7.82 -19.67 -1.23
CA ARG A 95 -9.17 -19.46 -0.65
C ARG A 95 -9.17 -18.43 0.47
N HIS A 96 -8.06 -18.29 1.20
CA HIS A 96 -7.92 -17.37 2.32
C HIS A 96 -7.11 -16.12 1.94
N ALA A 97 -6.16 -16.25 1.02
CA ALA A 97 -5.28 -15.16 0.59
C ALA A 97 -5.81 -14.38 -0.63
N GLY A 98 -6.68 -14.99 -1.45
CA GLY A 98 -7.10 -14.49 -2.76
C GLY A 98 -6.05 -14.70 -3.87
N GLY A 99 -4.77 -14.69 -3.53
CA GLY A 99 -3.66 -14.79 -4.48
C GLY A 99 -2.29 -14.86 -3.80
N GLY A 100 -1.23 -14.99 -4.60
CA GLY A 100 0.14 -15.13 -4.16
C GLY A 100 0.96 -13.85 -4.24
N SER A 101 2.18 -13.96 -4.76
CA SER A 101 3.13 -12.84 -4.82
C SER A 101 2.57 -11.62 -5.53
N THR A 102 1.76 -11.80 -6.57
CA THR A 102 1.21 -10.69 -7.35
C THR A 102 0.21 -9.89 -6.52
N LEU A 103 -0.74 -10.57 -5.87
CA LEU A 103 -1.76 -9.90 -5.08
C LEU A 103 -1.17 -9.28 -3.81
N ASN A 104 -0.18 -9.94 -3.21
CA ASN A 104 0.44 -9.45 -1.99
C ASN A 104 1.37 -8.26 -2.25
N VAL A 105 2.28 -8.32 -3.23
CA VAL A 105 3.28 -7.27 -3.42
C VAL A 105 3.22 -6.56 -4.78
N GLY A 106 2.71 -7.23 -5.81
CA GLY A 106 2.59 -6.67 -7.17
C GLY A 106 1.58 -5.55 -7.31
N VAL A 107 0.52 -5.56 -6.49
CA VAL A 107 -0.54 -4.53 -6.51
C VAL A 107 -0.02 -3.11 -6.29
N HIS A 108 1.08 -2.94 -5.56
CA HIS A 108 1.72 -1.63 -5.40
C HIS A 108 2.23 -1.06 -6.73
N PHE A 109 2.76 -1.90 -7.62
CA PHE A 109 3.29 -1.45 -8.91
C PHE A 109 2.20 -1.31 -9.97
N ILE A 110 1.13 -2.12 -9.89
CA ILE A 110 -0.08 -1.94 -10.70
C ILE A 110 -0.67 -0.53 -10.43
N ASP A 111 -0.80 -0.20 -9.15
CA ASP A 111 -1.25 1.12 -8.69
C ASP A 111 -0.28 2.23 -9.12
N LEU A 112 1.03 2.07 -8.84
CA LEU A 112 2.04 3.08 -9.14
C LEU A 112 2.12 3.39 -10.64
N ILE A 113 2.07 2.38 -11.52
CA ILE A 113 2.03 2.58 -12.98
C ILE A 113 0.81 3.43 -13.36
N SER A 114 -0.37 3.07 -12.83
CA SER A 114 -1.60 3.79 -13.15
C SER A 114 -1.58 5.24 -12.62
N SER A 115 -0.95 5.45 -11.45
CA SER A 115 -0.78 6.77 -10.83
C SER A 115 0.21 7.65 -11.61
N LEU A 116 1.39 7.14 -11.93
CA LEU A 116 2.45 7.89 -12.63
C LEU A 116 2.00 8.29 -14.05
N THR A 117 1.35 7.37 -14.75
CA THR A 117 0.88 7.60 -16.13
C THR A 117 -0.49 8.28 -16.19
N ASN A 118 -1.16 8.49 -15.05
CA ASN A 118 -2.55 8.94 -14.98
C ASN A 118 -3.50 8.13 -15.90
N SER A 119 -3.19 6.85 -16.13
CA SER A 119 -3.86 6.03 -17.14
C SER A 119 -3.97 4.58 -16.65
N PRO A 120 -5.18 4.00 -16.65
CA PRO A 120 -5.38 2.68 -16.07
C PRO A 120 -4.85 1.58 -16.98
N ILE A 121 -4.30 0.52 -16.39
CA ILE A 121 -3.96 -0.72 -17.10
C ILE A 121 -5.25 -1.34 -17.68
N THR A 122 -5.30 -1.58 -18.99
CA THR A 122 -6.49 -2.13 -19.66
C THR A 122 -6.29 -3.54 -20.18
N HIS A 123 -5.05 -3.99 -20.37
CA HIS A 123 -4.73 -5.32 -20.86
C HIS A 123 -3.50 -5.88 -20.15
N VAL A 124 -3.50 -7.19 -19.92
CA VAL A 124 -2.42 -7.92 -19.26
C VAL A 124 -2.14 -9.23 -20.00
N SER A 125 -0.88 -9.54 -20.23
CA SER A 125 -0.42 -10.91 -20.47
C SER A 125 0.45 -11.32 -19.28
N ALA A 126 0.30 -12.55 -18.79
CA ALA A 126 1.01 -13.00 -17.59
C ALA A 126 1.54 -14.44 -17.71
N GLN A 127 2.64 -14.69 -17.02
CA GLN A 127 3.09 -16.03 -16.66
C GLN A 127 3.22 -16.11 -15.14
N MET A 128 2.79 -17.24 -14.58
CA MET A 128 2.86 -17.49 -13.14
C MET A 128 3.32 -18.91 -12.88
N ARG A 129 3.97 -19.10 -11.73
CA ARG A 129 4.41 -20.42 -11.29
C ARG A 129 4.22 -20.60 -9.80
N THR A 130 3.70 -21.77 -9.46
CA THR A 130 3.79 -22.37 -8.14
C THR A 130 4.83 -23.49 -8.20
N TYR A 131 5.80 -23.48 -7.29
CA TYR A 131 6.89 -24.44 -7.23
C TYR A 131 6.66 -25.46 -6.12
N ARG A 132 6.11 -25.03 -4.99
CA ARG A 132 5.74 -25.88 -3.87
C ARG A 132 4.41 -26.59 -4.16
N PRO A 133 4.36 -27.93 -4.13
CA PRO A 133 3.14 -28.68 -4.45
C PRO A 133 2.05 -28.57 -3.37
N ASP A 134 2.40 -28.12 -2.17
CA ASP A 134 1.51 -28.01 -1.02
C ASP A 134 0.81 -26.64 -0.88
N VAL A 135 1.11 -25.69 -1.77
CA VAL A 135 0.50 -24.35 -1.77
C VAL A 135 -0.39 -24.16 -3.01
N THR A 136 -1.35 -23.25 -2.92
CA THR A 136 -2.32 -22.98 -4.02
C THR A 136 -2.22 -21.58 -4.60
N VAL A 137 -1.26 -20.80 -4.12
CA VAL A 137 -0.96 -19.44 -4.58
C VAL A 137 0.25 -19.44 -5.50
N GLU A 138 0.36 -18.45 -6.39
CA GLU A 138 1.57 -18.28 -7.20
C GLU A 138 2.75 -17.79 -6.36
N GLU A 139 3.92 -18.38 -6.58
CA GLU A 139 5.19 -18.00 -5.95
C GLU A 139 6.02 -17.08 -6.83
N GLN A 140 5.82 -17.10 -8.14
CA GLN A 140 6.47 -16.22 -9.09
C GLN A 140 5.45 -15.78 -10.13
N ALA A 141 5.52 -14.51 -10.53
CA ALA A 141 4.70 -13.97 -11.58
C ALA A 141 5.45 -12.90 -12.38
N VAL A 142 5.21 -12.87 -13.68
CA VAL A 142 5.63 -11.80 -14.59
C VAL A 142 4.42 -11.34 -15.38
N PHE A 143 4.14 -10.04 -15.31
CA PHE A 143 3.04 -9.38 -16.01
C PHE A 143 3.64 -8.44 -17.06
N THR A 144 3.12 -8.48 -18.28
CA THR A 144 3.25 -7.40 -19.26
C THR A 144 1.91 -6.71 -19.37
N CYS A 145 1.90 -5.40 -19.12
CA CYS A 145 0.71 -4.58 -19.01
C CYS A 145 0.67 -3.52 -20.11
N ARG A 146 -0.52 -3.20 -20.62
CA ARG A 146 -0.75 -2.01 -21.46
C ARG A 146 -1.84 -1.16 -20.83
N ASN A 147 -1.57 0.12 -20.65
CA ASN A 147 -2.58 1.06 -20.16
C ASN A 147 -3.41 1.69 -21.29
N ALA A 148 -4.45 2.44 -20.93
CA ALA A 148 -5.36 3.07 -21.89
C ALA A 148 -4.68 4.11 -22.80
N ALA A 149 -3.53 4.65 -22.38
CA ALA A 149 -2.73 5.60 -23.15
C ALA A 149 -1.66 4.92 -24.02
N GLY A 150 -1.62 3.57 -24.04
CA GLY A 150 -0.71 2.78 -24.86
C GLY A 150 0.67 2.52 -24.25
N GLN A 151 0.92 3.00 -23.04
CA GLN A 151 2.21 2.80 -22.35
C GLN A 151 2.31 1.37 -21.82
N ILE A 152 3.52 0.82 -21.84
CA ILE A 152 3.79 -0.57 -21.50
C ILE A 152 4.46 -0.65 -20.13
N GLY A 153 3.96 -1.56 -19.29
CA GLY A 153 4.54 -1.87 -17.98
C GLY A 153 4.96 -3.33 -17.87
N VAL A 154 6.00 -3.60 -17.09
CA VAL A 154 6.39 -4.95 -16.68
C VAL A 154 6.44 -5.02 -15.16
N ILE A 155 5.79 -6.03 -14.59
CA ILE A 155 5.79 -6.26 -13.15
C ILE A 155 6.23 -7.70 -12.90
N GLU A 156 7.33 -7.85 -12.19
CA GLU A 156 7.84 -9.15 -11.75
C GLU A 156 7.74 -9.23 -10.22
N THR A 157 7.17 -10.32 -9.71
CA THR A 157 7.07 -10.55 -8.27
C THR A 157 7.32 -11.99 -7.93
N GLY A 158 7.85 -12.24 -6.73
CA GLY A 158 7.97 -13.60 -6.26
C GLY A 158 8.34 -13.77 -4.80
N TYR A 159 8.18 -14.99 -4.31
CA TYR A 159 8.54 -15.47 -2.98
C TYR A 159 9.79 -16.35 -3.06
N LEU A 160 10.83 -15.85 -3.73
CA LEU A 160 12.01 -16.62 -4.12
C LEU A 160 13.32 -16.03 -3.61
N TYR A 161 13.29 -14.90 -2.91
CA TYR A 161 14.51 -14.27 -2.43
C TYR A 161 15.07 -15.05 -1.24
N PRO A 162 16.37 -15.34 -1.16
CA PRO A 162 16.99 -16.01 -0.02
C PRO A 162 17.15 -15.07 1.18
N SER A 163 16.02 -14.57 1.71
CA SER A 163 16.00 -13.51 2.72
C SER A 163 16.63 -13.91 4.05
N THR A 164 17.34 -12.97 4.65
CA THR A 164 17.82 -12.99 6.04
C THR A 164 17.06 -11.93 6.88
N ALA A 165 17.44 -11.75 8.15
CA ALA A 165 16.86 -10.69 8.99
C ALA A 165 17.15 -9.28 8.46
N GLU A 166 18.38 -9.07 7.99
CA GLU A 166 18.90 -7.77 7.52
C GLU A 166 18.69 -7.53 6.02
N ASP A 167 18.41 -8.59 5.26
CA ASP A 167 18.28 -8.55 3.81
C ASP A 167 17.06 -9.35 3.35
N GLN A 168 15.94 -8.66 3.12
CA GLN A 168 14.63 -9.30 3.04
C GLN A 168 14.09 -9.49 1.62
N ARG A 169 14.63 -8.76 0.65
CA ARG A 169 14.03 -8.64 -0.69
C ARG A 169 14.96 -8.00 -1.71
N ASP A 170 14.78 -8.42 -2.95
CA ASP A 170 15.30 -7.76 -4.15
C ASP A 170 14.24 -6.80 -4.69
N PHE A 171 14.52 -5.50 -4.64
CA PHE A 171 13.72 -4.47 -5.30
C PHE A 171 14.56 -3.73 -6.33
N ALA A 172 14.11 -3.79 -7.58
CA ALA A 172 14.74 -3.13 -8.71
C ALA A 172 13.68 -2.55 -9.65
N PHE A 173 14.03 -1.48 -10.35
CA PHE A 173 13.17 -0.94 -11.40
C PHE A 173 13.96 -0.19 -12.47
N SER A 174 13.32 -0.05 -13.63
CA SER A 174 13.77 0.85 -14.68
C SER A 174 12.59 1.56 -15.32
N ILE A 175 12.77 2.84 -15.65
CA ILE A 175 11.73 3.67 -16.23
C ILE A 175 12.31 4.45 -17.40
N SER A 176 11.68 4.31 -18.56
CA SER A 176 11.94 5.13 -19.73
C SER A 176 10.94 6.27 -19.78
N HIS A 177 11.46 7.50 -19.72
CA HIS A 177 10.70 8.73 -19.89
C HIS A 177 11.21 9.48 -21.13
N THR A 178 10.38 10.34 -21.73
CA THR A 178 10.76 11.15 -22.90
C THR A 178 11.91 12.11 -22.59
N SER A 179 12.03 12.56 -21.34
CA SER A 179 13.11 13.43 -20.88
C SER A 179 14.29 12.71 -20.22
N SER A 180 14.10 11.49 -19.70
CA SER A 180 15.10 10.81 -18.86
C SER A 180 14.98 9.28 -18.87
N TYR A 181 16.04 8.59 -18.46
CA TYR A 181 16.02 7.18 -18.09
C TYR A 181 16.35 7.04 -16.61
N VAL A 182 15.57 6.24 -15.88
CA VAL A 182 15.70 6.05 -14.44
C VAL A 182 15.94 4.57 -14.15
N ARG A 183 16.83 4.28 -13.18
CA ARG A 183 17.01 2.93 -12.63
C ARG A 183 17.15 3.00 -11.12
N GLY A 184 16.61 2.01 -10.44
CA GLY A 184 16.87 1.80 -9.02
C GLY A 184 17.21 0.36 -8.71
N TYR A 185 18.10 0.18 -7.74
CA TYR A 185 18.51 -1.09 -7.17
C TYR A 185 19.22 -0.85 -5.84
N ALA A 186 19.06 -1.77 -4.88
CA ALA A 186 19.55 -1.60 -3.51
C ALA A 186 19.04 -0.27 -2.93
N ASP A 187 19.91 0.64 -2.49
CA ASP A 187 19.57 1.99 -2.02
C ASP A 187 19.81 3.09 -3.08
N GLN A 188 20.12 2.71 -4.33
CA GLN A 188 20.52 3.63 -5.38
C GLN A 188 19.35 4.02 -6.28
N LEU A 189 19.30 5.29 -6.64
CA LEU A 189 18.51 5.83 -7.74
C LEU A 189 19.44 6.53 -8.71
N TYR A 190 19.45 6.06 -9.95
CA TYR A 190 20.20 6.64 -11.05
C TYR A 190 19.24 7.29 -12.04
N ILE A 191 19.45 8.57 -12.35
CA ILE A 191 18.69 9.31 -13.37
C ILE A 191 19.65 9.85 -14.42
N LYS A 192 19.38 9.53 -15.69
CA LYS A 192 20.10 10.08 -16.85
C LYS A 192 19.14 10.85 -17.74
N ALA A 193 19.25 12.18 -17.72
CA ALA A 193 18.52 13.03 -18.65
C ALA A 193 18.97 12.77 -20.10
N ARG A 194 18.04 12.87 -21.04
CA ARG A 194 18.36 12.76 -22.46
C ARG A 194 19.28 13.91 -22.88
N GLY A 195 20.28 13.61 -23.70
CA GLY A 195 21.30 14.57 -24.14
C GLY A 195 22.47 14.77 -23.15
N GLN A 196 22.40 14.23 -21.94
CA GLN A 196 23.53 14.25 -21.00
C GLN A 196 24.42 13.01 -21.16
N GLN A 197 25.74 13.20 -21.12
CA GLN A 197 26.67 12.07 -21.21
C GLN A 197 26.64 11.22 -19.94
N GLN A 198 26.59 11.86 -18.77
CA GLN A 198 26.56 11.21 -17.46
C GLN A 198 25.19 11.36 -16.80
N GLY A 199 24.85 10.43 -15.91
CA GLY A 199 23.65 10.50 -15.08
C GLY A 199 24.03 10.76 -13.62
N ARG A 200 23.02 11.08 -12.80
CA ARG A 200 23.19 11.36 -11.38
C ARG A 200 22.72 10.16 -10.57
N ALA A 201 23.57 9.67 -9.67
CA ALA A 201 23.21 8.70 -8.64
C ALA A 201 22.87 9.43 -7.33
N THR A 202 21.82 9.01 -6.66
CA THR A 202 21.43 9.46 -5.33
C THR A 202 20.96 8.27 -4.51
N LYS A 203 21.17 8.33 -3.19
CA LYS A 203 20.54 7.37 -2.28
C LYS A 203 19.07 7.70 -2.05
N VAL A 204 18.26 6.65 -1.97
CA VAL A 204 16.81 6.74 -1.74
C VAL A 204 16.40 5.60 -0.81
N GLU A 205 15.46 5.86 0.09
CA GLU A 205 14.86 4.83 0.91
C GLU A 205 13.96 3.94 0.04
N TYR A 206 14.12 2.63 0.15
CA TYR A 206 13.24 1.64 -0.48
C TYR A 206 12.69 0.63 0.52
N ASN A 207 12.99 0.81 1.81
CA ASN A 207 12.35 0.09 2.87
C ASN A 207 10.88 0.50 2.95
N THR A 208 10.01 -0.38 2.44
CA THR A 208 8.57 -0.17 2.39
C THR A 208 7.94 0.04 3.76
N ASP A 209 8.56 -0.50 4.81
CA ASP A 209 8.02 -0.45 6.17
C ASP A 209 8.04 0.99 6.72
N GLU A 210 9.04 1.79 6.33
CA GLU A 210 9.17 3.20 6.71
C GLU A 210 8.00 4.06 6.18
N PHE A 211 7.43 3.66 5.04
CA PHE A 211 6.37 4.43 4.36
C PHE A 211 5.00 4.31 5.02
N TYR A 212 4.76 3.31 5.89
CA TYR A 212 3.47 3.19 6.59
C TYR A 212 3.22 4.34 7.55
N SER A 213 4.27 4.83 8.23
CA SER A 213 4.15 5.99 9.12
C SER A 213 3.81 7.27 8.34
N VAL A 214 4.41 7.43 7.16
CA VAL A 214 4.13 8.54 6.23
C VAL A 214 2.71 8.44 5.69
N PHE A 215 2.29 7.26 5.26
CA PHE A 215 0.94 6.98 4.77
C PHE A 215 -0.14 7.26 5.82
N LEU A 216 0.10 6.87 7.08
CA LEU A 216 -0.85 7.12 8.16
C LEU A 216 -1.02 8.63 8.40
N ARG A 217 0.08 9.36 8.54
CA ARG A 217 0.05 10.83 8.70
C ARG A 217 -0.64 11.50 7.51
N ARG A 218 -0.36 11.04 6.29
CA ARG A 218 -0.99 11.55 5.08
C ARG A 218 -2.50 11.30 5.07
N SER A 219 -2.92 10.08 5.36
CA SER A 219 -4.34 9.70 5.41
C SER A 219 -5.10 10.49 6.47
N TRP A 220 -4.47 10.76 7.62
CA TRP A 220 -5.05 11.60 8.66
C TRP A 220 -5.23 13.05 8.19
N ALA A 221 -4.20 13.62 7.55
CA ALA A 221 -4.27 14.98 7.03
C ALA A 221 -5.33 15.14 5.91
N ASP A 222 -5.43 14.16 5.02
CA ASP A 222 -6.46 14.15 3.97
C ASP A 222 -7.87 14.11 4.58
N LEU A 223 -8.10 13.20 5.55
CA LEU A 223 -9.37 13.10 6.27
C LEU A 223 -9.73 14.41 7.01
N ALA A 224 -8.79 14.96 7.77
CA ALA A 224 -9.00 16.19 8.55
C ALA A 224 -9.30 17.42 7.66
N SER A 225 -8.78 17.41 6.43
CA SER A 225 -8.97 18.50 5.45
C SER A 225 -10.16 18.28 4.52
N GLY A 226 -10.88 17.16 4.63
CA GLY A 226 -11.95 16.78 3.70
C GLY A 226 -11.47 16.42 2.29
N CYS A 227 -10.17 16.14 2.13
CA CYS A 227 -9.59 15.71 0.87
C CYS A 227 -9.86 14.21 0.62
N PRO A 228 -9.97 13.78 -0.64
CA PRO A 228 -9.97 12.36 -0.96
C PRO A 228 -8.64 11.71 -0.55
N PRO A 229 -8.63 10.39 -0.25
CA PRO A 229 -7.39 9.69 0.09
C PRO A 229 -6.43 9.70 -1.10
N VAL A 230 -5.11 9.70 -0.83
CA VAL A 230 -4.08 9.53 -1.89
C VAL A 230 -4.32 8.28 -2.73
N ALA A 231 -4.82 7.20 -2.12
CA ALA A 231 -5.38 6.05 -2.81
C ALA A 231 -6.49 5.42 -1.96
N GLY A 232 -7.57 4.98 -2.61
CA GLY A 232 -8.73 4.40 -1.94
C GLY A 232 -9.21 3.12 -2.61
N LEU A 233 -10.48 2.79 -2.39
CA LEU A 233 -11.09 1.55 -2.87
C LEU A 233 -11.20 1.47 -4.41
N ARG A 234 -11.16 2.60 -5.13
CA ARG A 234 -11.12 2.61 -6.60
C ARG A 234 -9.80 2.07 -7.12
N GLU A 235 -8.69 2.53 -6.54
CA GLU A 235 -7.36 2.03 -6.86
C GLU A 235 -7.22 0.54 -6.48
N ALA A 236 -7.77 0.14 -5.33
CA ALA A 236 -7.78 -1.25 -4.91
C ALA A 236 -8.59 -2.16 -5.85
N GLU A 237 -9.79 -1.72 -6.26
CA GLU A 237 -10.62 -2.44 -7.24
C GLU A 237 -9.87 -2.59 -8.57
N HIS A 238 -9.22 -1.53 -9.05
CA HIS A 238 -8.44 -1.60 -10.28
C HIS A 238 -7.27 -2.57 -10.15
N ALA A 239 -6.52 -2.51 -9.05
CA ALA A 239 -5.37 -3.38 -8.83
C ALA A 239 -5.77 -4.86 -8.82
N ILE A 240 -6.86 -5.23 -8.14
CA ILE A 240 -7.33 -6.62 -8.13
C ILE A 240 -7.91 -7.05 -9.47
N ALA A 241 -8.58 -6.16 -10.22
CA ALA A 241 -9.04 -6.45 -11.58
C ALA A 241 -7.88 -6.81 -12.53
N VAL A 242 -6.75 -6.10 -12.41
CA VAL A 242 -5.53 -6.39 -13.17
C VAL A 242 -4.95 -7.75 -12.77
N VAL A 243 -4.93 -8.09 -11.47
CA VAL A 243 -4.47 -9.41 -10.99
C VAL A 243 -5.37 -10.53 -11.52
N GLU A 244 -6.69 -10.37 -11.46
CA GLU A 244 -7.64 -11.36 -12.00
C GLU A 244 -7.53 -11.53 -13.52
N ALA A 245 -7.29 -10.44 -14.27
CA ALA A 245 -6.97 -10.53 -15.69
C ALA A 245 -5.67 -11.32 -15.94
N GLY A 246 -4.66 -11.14 -15.07
CA GLY A 246 -3.44 -11.97 -15.10
C GLY A 246 -3.73 -13.45 -14.86
N TYR A 247 -4.60 -13.80 -13.91
CA TYR A 247 -5.01 -15.19 -13.71
C TYR A 247 -5.74 -15.77 -14.91
N ARG A 248 -6.62 -15.00 -15.56
CA ARG A 248 -7.26 -15.41 -16.82
C ARG A 248 -6.23 -15.62 -17.93
N SER A 249 -5.24 -14.73 -18.02
CA SER A 249 -4.17 -14.82 -19.03
C SER A 249 -3.40 -16.12 -18.88
N VAL A 250 -3.03 -16.49 -17.65
CA VAL A 250 -2.36 -17.78 -17.37
C VAL A 250 -3.24 -18.97 -17.72
N ALA A 251 -4.54 -18.92 -17.44
CA ALA A 251 -5.48 -19.97 -17.83
C ALA A 251 -5.62 -20.11 -19.36
N ASN A 252 -5.31 -19.05 -20.10
CA ASN A 252 -5.33 -18.97 -21.56
C ASN A 252 -3.89 -18.96 -22.15
N ASP A 253 -2.98 -19.74 -21.56
CA ASP A 253 -1.61 -19.95 -22.04
C ASP A 253 -0.80 -18.64 -22.24
N GLY A 254 -1.07 -17.63 -21.41
CA GLY A 254 -0.40 -16.33 -21.43
C GLY A 254 -0.97 -15.35 -22.45
N ALA A 255 -2.10 -15.66 -23.10
CA ALA A 255 -2.77 -14.74 -24.03
C ALA A 255 -3.11 -13.40 -23.35
N PRO A 256 -3.04 -12.26 -24.08
CA PRO A 256 -3.44 -10.97 -23.53
C PRO A 256 -4.92 -10.94 -23.17
N GLU A 257 -5.24 -10.60 -21.93
CA GLU A 257 -6.59 -10.49 -21.39
C GLU A 257 -6.96 -9.03 -21.11
N PRO A 258 -8.20 -8.61 -21.41
CA PRO A 258 -8.71 -7.31 -20.99
C PRO A 258 -8.90 -7.28 -19.47
N VAL A 259 -8.71 -6.10 -18.89
CA VAL A 259 -8.98 -5.82 -17.47
C VAL A 259 -10.42 -5.37 -17.32
N ASP A 260 -11.13 -5.96 -16.34
CA ASP A 260 -12.52 -5.60 -16.05
C ASP A 260 -12.59 -4.14 -15.61
N ASN A 261 -13.30 -3.33 -16.40
CA ASN A 261 -13.27 -1.87 -16.26
C ASN A 261 -13.80 -1.38 -14.91
N ALA A 262 -12.91 -0.93 -14.02
CA ALA A 262 -13.24 -0.10 -12.86
C ALA A 262 -13.52 1.38 -13.24
N PHE A 263 -13.20 1.80 -14.48
CA PHE A 263 -13.20 3.20 -14.91
C PHE A 263 -14.37 3.66 -15.79
N GLN A 264 -15.38 2.82 -16.03
CA GLN A 264 -16.60 3.25 -16.73
C GLN A 264 -17.29 4.46 -16.05
N ASP A 265 -17.00 4.71 -14.78
CA ASP A 265 -17.55 5.85 -14.02
C ASP A 265 -16.85 7.19 -14.29
N ARG A 266 -15.63 7.23 -14.83
CA ARG A 266 -14.93 8.53 -15.08
C ARG A 266 -15.66 9.38 -16.11
N CYS A 267 -16.26 8.77 -17.14
CA CYS A 267 -17.03 9.51 -18.14
C CYS A 267 -18.29 10.20 -17.55
N ARG A 268 -18.82 9.74 -16.41
CA ARG A 268 -19.97 10.40 -15.76
C ARG A 268 -19.55 11.49 -14.77
N LEU A 269 -18.37 11.37 -14.14
CA LEU A 269 -17.92 12.30 -13.10
C LEU A 269 -17.08 13.48 -13.62
N THR A 270 -16.35 13.33 -14.74
CA THR A 270 -15.65 14.48 -15.35
C THR A 270 -16.64 15.53 -15.87
N ALA A 271 -17.83 15.08 -16.32
CA ALA A 271 -18.93 15.97 -16.69
C ALA A 271 -19.51 16.76 -15.49
N LEU A 272 -19.41 16.24 -14.26
CA LEU A 272 -19.86 16.94 -13.04
C LEU A 272 -18.81 17.85 -12.40
N ARG A 273 -17.51 17.52 -12.52
CA ARG A 273 -16.41 18.32 -11.92
C ARG A 273 -16.11 19.62 -12.66
N LEU A 274 -16.34 19.66 -13.98
CA LEU A 274 -16.27 20.92 -14.74
C LEU A 274 -17.34 21.94 -14.33
N ALA A 275 -18.44 21.49 -13.69
CA ALA A 275 -19.48 22.38 -13.18
C ALA A 275 -19.17 22.98 -11.79
N THR A 276 -18.15 22.47 -11.08
CA THR A 276 -17.86 22.84 -9.67
C THR A 276 -16.53 23.56 -9.46
N SER A 277 -15.72 23.79 -10.51
CA SER A 277 -14.45 24.53 -10.37
C SER A 277 -14.60 26.07 -10.38
N CYS A 278 -15.81 26.61 -10.20
CA CYS A 278 -16.04 28.07 -10.20
C CYS A 278 -15.84 28.74 -8.82
N CYS A 279 -15.42 28.02 -7.77
CA CYS A 279 -15.29 28.58 -6.41
C CYS A 279 -13.86 28.69 -5.85
N ALA A 280 -12.82 28.46 -6.65
CA ALA A 280 -11.42 28.50 -6.18
C ALA A 280 -10.59 29.65 -6.78
N SER A 281 -11.20 30.79 -7.10
CA SER A 281 -10.46 31.97 -7.57
C SER A 281 -11.05 33.28 -7.02
N GLN A 282 -11.03 33.48 -5.71
CA GLN A 282 -11.38 34.79 -5.15
C GLN A 282 -10.87 35.08 -3.72
N ILE A 283 -9.62 34.73 -3.40
CA ILE A 283 -8.86 35.23 -2.22
C ILE A 283 -7.38 35.08 -2.62
N SER A 284 -6.46 36.04 -2.71
CA SER A 284 -6.29 37.38 -2.17
C SER A 284 -5.25 38.11 -3.04
N THR A 285 -5.61 39.28 -3.59
CA THR A 285 -4.66 40.33 -3.97
C THR A 285 -5.21 41.65 -3.46
N GLN A 286 -4.94 41.94 -2.19
CA GLN A 286 -5.02 43.31 -1.69
C GLN A 286 -3.62 43.80 -1.35
N THR A 287 -3.07 44.54 -2.31
CA THR A 287 -1.98 45.50 -2.15
C THR A 287 -2.40 46.56 -1.13
N LEU A 288 -1.65 46.67 -0.03
CA LEU A 288 -1.72 47.79 0.90
C LEU A 288 -0.75 48.88 0.41
N THR A 289 -1.29 49.95 -0.16
CA THR A 289 -0.61 51.24 -0.36
C THR A 289 -1.04 52.22 0.73
N PRO A 290 -0.12 52.93 1.42
CA PRO A 290 -0.46 54.08 2.24
C PRO A 290 -0.44 55.40 1.43
N PRO A 291 -1.17 56.45 1.86
CA PRO A 291 -1.35 57.69 1.10
C PRO A 291 -0.18 58.69 1.31
N PRO A 292 -0.03 59.71 0.44
CA PRO A 292 1.13 60.59 0.44
C PRO A 292 0.97 61.78 1.39
N ARG A 293 2.08 62.22 1.99
CA ARG A 293 2.22 63.58 2.54
C ARG A 293 3.61 64.15 2.30
N GLY A 294 3.64 65.31 1.65
CA GLY A 294 4.40 66.49 2.10
C GLY A 294 5.91 66.56 1.82
N ARG A 295 6.27 67.54 0.98
CA ARG A 295 7.62 68.00 0.58
C ARG A 295 8.50 68.45 1.76
N SER A 296 9.82 68.17 1.66
CA SER A 296 10.93 69.16 1.65
C SER A 296 12.31 68.48 1.68
N SER A 297 13.17 68.79 0.70
CA SER A 297 14.64 68.59 0.74
C SER A 297 15.32 69.90 1.22
N PRO A 298 16.67 70.06 1.28
CA PRO A 298 17.79 69.09 1.18
C PRO A 298 18.87 69.28 2.28
N LEU A 299 19.91 68.42 2.34
CA LEU A 299 21.35 68.82 2.38
C LEU A 299 22.32 67.63 2.62
N ALA A 300 23.28 67.52 1.68
CA ALA A 300 24.73 67.25 1.73
C ALA A 300 25.40 66.26 2.73
N GLU A 301 26.32 65.44 2.15
CA GLU A 301 27.73 65.09 2.54
C GLU A 301 28.00 64.66 4.01
N ASP A 302 28.81 63.66 4.36
CA ASP A 302 30.18 63.35 3.92
C ASP A 302 30.64 61.96 4.45
N ARG A 303 31.76 61.53 3.89
CA ARG A 303 32.72 60.43 4.09
C ARG A 303 32.95 59.74 5.46
N THR A 304 33.38 58.48 5.28
CA THR A 304 34.54 57.78 5.88
C THR A 304 34.48 57.00 7.21
N THR A 305 35.20 55.87 7.14
CA THR A 305 36.04 55.16 8.14
C THR A 305 35.48 54.02 9.00
N ARG A 306 36.04 52.83 8.71
CA ARG A 306 36.53 51.75 9.60
C ARG A 306 36.07 51.78 11.07
N ALA A 307 35.49 50.66 11.52
CA ALA A 307 36.09 49.79 12.55
C ALA A 307 35.23 48.53 12.77
N ARG A 308 35.89 47.36 12.84
CA ARG A 308 35.34 46.16 13.48
C ARG A 308 35.27 46.39 15.00
N PRO A 309 34.33 45.74 15.69
CA PRO A 309 34.72 45.02 16.89
C PRO A 309 34.17 43.58 16.94
N ARG A 310 34.68 42.89 17.94
CA ARG A 310 34.73 41.44 18.16
C ARG A 310 33.41 40.84 18.64
N LEU A 311 33.29 39.53 18.38
CA LEU A 311 32.72 38.47 19.22
C LEU A 311 31.83 38.92 20.39
N SER A 312 30.54 38.58 20.29
CA SER A 312 29.75 38.16 21.45
C SER A 312 29.03 36.86 21.10
N THR A 313 29.34 35.84 21.90
CA THR A 313 28.66 34.56 22.02
C THR A 313 27.23 34.78 22.47
N PHE A 314 26.26 34.29 21.71
CA PHE A 314 24.92 34.00 22.21
C PHE A 314 24.68 32.51 22.10
N ALA A 315 24.39 31.94 23.26
CA ALA A 315 24.13 30.53 23.50
C ALA A 315 22.85 30.10 22.79
N ASP A 316 22.91 28.92 22.18
CA ASP A 316 21.73 28.12 21.84
C ASP A 316 21.00 27.72 23.13
N PRO A 317 19.66 27.75 23.19
CA PRO A 317 18.93 27.16 24.29
C PRO A 317 18.99 25.63 24.18
N GLU A 318 19.49 24.99 25.23
CA GLU A 318 19.43 23.54 25.38
C GLU A 318 17.99 23.00 25.36
N PRO A 319 17.79 21.78 24.83
CA PRO A 319 16.50 21.12 24.78
C PRO A 319 16.05 20.62 26.16
N LEU A 320 14.76 20.76 26.43
CA LEU A 320 14.11 20.11 27.57
C LEU A 320 14.10 18.59 27.35
N ASP A 321 14.89 17.88 28.15
CA ASP A 321 14.77 16.45 28.38
C ASP A 321 13.43 16.10 29.04
N GLY A 322 12.88 14.93 28.65
CA GLY A 322 11.92 14.21 29.49
C GLY A 322 10.71 13.61 28.80
N CYS A 323 10.89 12.76 27.78
CA CYS A 323 9.95 11.69 27.46
C CYS A 323 10.74 10.48 26.93
N ASP A 324 11.21 9.66 27.87
CA ASP A 324 11.78 8.35 27.60
C ASP A 324 10.67 7.44 27.02
N CYS A 325 10.74 7.18 25.72
CA CYS A 325 9.91 6.19 25.03
C CYS A 325 10.74 4.96 24.64
N SER A 326 11.71 4.56 25.47
CA SER A 326 12.32 3.23 25.37
C SER A 326 11.37 2.16 25.94
N GLY A 327 10.37 1.78 25.15
CA GLY A 327 9.33 0.86 25.62
C GLY A 327 8.61 0.04 24.55
N TRP A 328 9.12 -0.02 23.32
CA TRP A 328 8.62 -0.94 22.28
C TRP A 328 9.80 -1.50 21.45
N GLN A 329 10.71 -2.17 22.14
CA GLN A 329 11.63 -3.14 21.54
C GLN A 329 11.46 -4.44 22.30
N ASP A 330 10.75 -5.40 21.68
CA ASP A 330 11.25 -6.76 21.48
C ASP A 330 10.11 -7.72 21.09
N GLY A 331 10.41 -8.57 20.11
CA GLY A 331 9.53 -9.63 19.68
C GLY A 331 10.14 -10.68 18.76
N CYS A 332 11.45 -10.97 18.87
CA CYS A 332 12.05 -12.31 18.76
C CYS A 332 13.58 -12.24 18.67
N SER A 333 14.26 -12.20 19.82
CA SER A 333 15.66 -12.64 19.91
C SER A 333 15.78 -13.68 21.03
N LEU A 334 16.11 -14.92 20.64
CA LEU A 334 16.40 -16.01 21.58
C LEU A 334 17.84 -15.87 22.06
N ARG A 335 18.06 -15.75 23.38
CA ARG A 335 19.37 -15.99 23.99
C ARG A 335 19.39 -17.40 24.58
N ARG A 336 20.47 -18.14 24.28
CA ARG A 336 20.82 -19.40 24.93
C ARG A 336 21.17 -19.15 26.40
N ALA A 337 20.49 -19.86 27.29
CA ALA A 337 21.03 -20.26 28.59
C ALA A 337 20.76 -21.75 28.77
N GLY A 338 21.71 -22.45 29.39
CA GLY A 338 21.80 -23.92 29.43
C GLY A 338 20.60 -24.63 30.03
N ASP A 339 20.46 -25.89 29.58
CA ASP A 339 19.72 -27.01 30.13
C ASP A 339 18.22 -26.85 30.46
N GLY A 340 17.39 -27.23 29.48
CA GLY A 340 16.06 -27.84 29.71
C GLY A 340 14.84 -26.91 29.55
N TRP A 341 13.91 -27.29 28.67
CA TRP A 341 12.63 -26.59 28.49
C TRP A 341 11.58 -27.07 29.50
N ARG A 342 10.98 -26.14 30.25
CA ARG A 342 9.67 -26.32 30.91
C ARG A 342 8.80 -25.07 30.68
N PRO A 343 7.49 -25.23 30.38
CA PRO A 343 6.59 -24.08 30.17
C PRO A 343 6.18 -23.44 31.50
N ILE A 344 6.24 -22.11 31.57
CA ILE A 344 5.67 -21.28 32.64
C ILE A 344 4.29 -20.81 32.18
N ALA A 345 3.24 -21.18 32.93
CA ALA A 345 1.87 -20.70 32.73
C ALA A 345 1.73 -19.25 33.24
N PRO A 346 0.91 -18.38 32.61
CA PRO A 346 0.68 -17.04 33.12
C PRO A 346 -0.31 -17.07 34.30
N LEU A 347 0.11 -16.45 35.40
CA LEU A 347 -0.73 -16.06 36.53
C LEU A 347 -1.80 -15.05 36.06
N ALA A 348 -3.06 -15.47 36.08
CA ALA A 348 -4.21 -14.59 35.92
C ALA A 348 -4.41 -13.76 37.21
N GLN A 349 -4.07 -12.48 37.17
CA GLN A 349 -4.55 -11.52 38.18
C GLN A 349 -5.94 -11.01 37.76
N SER A 350 -6.90 -11.31 38.63
CA SER A 350 -8.31 -10.96 38.51
C SER A 350 -8.57 -9.47 38.73
N MET A 351 -9.12 -8.77 37.73
CA MET A 351 -9.91 -7.55 37.97
C MET A 351 -11.39 -7.92 38.04
N ARG A 352 -11.94 -7.79 39.25
CA ARG A 352 -13.36 -8.03 39.56
C ARG A 352 -14.19 -6.84 39.10
N TRP A 353 -15.06 -7.04 38.12
CA TRP A 353 -16.24 -6.18 37.93
C TRP A 353 -17.37 -6.71 38.80
N ARG A 354 -17.84 -5.86 39.74
CA ARG A 354 -19.06 -6.09 40.52
C ARG A 354 -20.25 -6.03 39.57
N VAL A 355 -20.97 -7.15 39.44
CA VAL A 355 -22.32 -7.19 38.87
C VAL A 355 -23.30 -7.41 40.01
N SER A 356 -24.24 -6.48 40.13
CA SER A 356 -25.37 -6.48 41.06
C SER A 356 -26.30 -7.67 40.78
N ARG A 357 -26.94 -8.16 41.84
CA ARG A 357 -27.75 -9.39 42.00
C ARG A 357 -28.89 -9.65 40.99
N PRO A 358 -29.41 -10.91 40.95
CA PRO A 358 -30.20 -11.47 39.85
C PRO A 358 -31.72 -11.44 40.07
N LEU A 359 -32.48 -11.55 38.99
CA LEU A 359 -33.87 -12.00 39.00
C LEU A 359 -34.02 -13.30 38.21
N ARG A 360 -34.35 -14.38 38.92
CA ARG A 360 -34.75 -15.69 38.40
C ARG A 360 -36.22 -15.64 37.98
N ARG A 361 -36.55 -16.16 36.79
CA ARG A 361 -37.76 -16.95 36.46
C ARG A 361 -37.37 -17.88 35.30
N HIS A 362 -37.06 -19.16 35.53
CA HIS A 362 -37.97 -20.31 35.43
C HIS A 362 -38.89 -20.29 34.19
N CYS A 363 -38.52 -21.08 33.18
CA CYS A 363 -39.47 -21.92 32.46
C CYS A 363 -38.73 -23.17 31.94
N GLN A 364 -39.15 -24.33 32.44
CA GLN A 364 -38.74 -25.67 32.00
C GLN A 364 -39.73 -26.19 30.96
N SER A 365 -39.23 -27.01 30.03
CA SER A 365 -39.71 -28.37 29.70
C SER A 365 -39.98 -28.68 28.22
N ARG A 366 -39.72 -29.97 27.91
CA ARG A 366 -40.03 -30.81 26.72
C ARG A 366 -38.94 -30.87 25.65
N PHE A 367 -38.02 -31.85 25.58
CA PHE A 367 -38.02 -33.34 25.56
C PHE A 367 -38.45 -34.00 24.24
N CYS A 368 -37.73 -35.09 23.92
CA CYS A 368 -37.80 -36.07 22.80
C CYS A 368 -37.00 -35.69 21.55
N GLY A 369 -36.07 -36.49 21.00
CA GLY A 369 -35.64 -37.87 21.26
C GLY A 369 -35.14 -38.51 19.95
N ALA A 370 -34.26 -39.50 20.07
CA ALA A 370 -33.86 -40.52 19.06
C ALA A 370 -32.59 -40.33 18.19
N ARG A 371 -31.61 -41.21 18.48
CA ARG A 371 -30.66 -41.92 17.59
C ARG A 371 -30.73 -43.41 18.03
N PRO A 372 -30.11 -44.42 17.37
CA PRO A 372 -29.64 -44.57 15.97
C PRO A 372 -30.03 -45.96 15.37
N SER A 373 -29.71 -46.25 14.11
CA SER A 373 -29.64 -47.65 13.61
C SER A 373 -28.46 -47.90 12.66
N LYS A 374 -27.86 -49.08 12.84
CA LYS A 374 -26.68 -49.67 12.20
C LYS A 374 -27.03 -50.42 10.89
N LEU A 375 -25.95 -50.90 10.23
CA LEU A 375 -25.82 -51.97 9.22
C LEU A 375 -25.85 -51.51 7.75
N ALA A 376 -25.00 -51.96 6.83
CA ALA A 376 -24.21 -53.20 6.79
C ALA A 376 -22.89 -53.09 6.00
N LYS A 377 -21.95 -53.97 6.35
CA LYS A 377 -20.72 -54.36 5.63
C LYS A 377 -21.03 -55.22 4.40
N ARG A 378 -20.17 -55.17 3.37
CA ARG A 378 -19.58 -56.28 2.56
C ARG A 378 -18.70 -55.65 1.46
N SER A 379 -17.37 -55.66 1.57
CA SER A 379 -16.41 -56.72 1.16
C SER A 379 -16.37 -56.99 -0.35
N LEU A 380 -15.25 -56.69 -1.03
CA LEU A 380 -14.36 -57.69 -1.64
C LEU A 380 -13.11 -57.08 -2.31
N HIS A 381 -12.06 -57.91 -2.27
CA HIS A 381 -10.69 -57.77 -2.76
C HIS A 381 -10.54 -57.61 -4.28
N SER A 382 -9.47 -56.94 -4.71
CA SER A 382 -8.33 -57.50 -5.50
C SER A 382 -7.50 -56.34 -6.07
N LEU A 383 -6.24 -56.13 -5.65
CA LEU A 383 -5.02 -56.61 -6.32
C LEU A 383 -4.97 -56.31 -7.82
N TRP A 384 -4.06 -55.42 -8.25
CA TRP A 384 -3.02 -55.71 -9.26
C TRP A 384 -1.93 -54.62 -9.25
N ARG A 385 -0.67 -55.08 -9.27
CA ARG A 385 0.58 -54.31 -9.47
C ARG A 385 1.02 -54.43 -10.93
N ALA A 386 1.95 -53.54 -11.31
CA ALA A 386 2.82 -53.50 -12.50
C ALA A 386 2.15 -52.83 -13.72
N LYS A 387 2.69 -51.75 -14.27
CA LYS A 387 4.08 -51.48 -14.65
C LYS A 387 4.53 -50.05 -14.34
#